data_AF-A0A930SD54-F1
#
_entry.id   AF-A0A930SD54-F1
#
_cell.length_a   1.000
_cell.length_b   1.000
_cell.length_c   1.000
_cell.angle_alpha   90.00
_cell.angle_beta   90.00
_cell.angle_gamma   90.00
#
_symmetry.space_group_name_H-M   'P 1'
#
loop_
_entity.id
_entity.type
_entity.pdbx_description
1 polymer ?
#
loop_
_entity_poly.entity_id
_entity_poly.type
_entity_poly.pdbx_seq_one_letter_code
_entity_poly.pdbx_strand_id
1 'polypeptide(L)'
;MIIELNTKLLDYPDKLNLNQLVFLSMVLDKNQKSNNQDVRKIVSLISDDEISYLIEQGLITSIERGNSITYQESEKLTAYIEPDRSYFDQFYDMYPVYVVRPDGEKVYLRTNKNKCRNLYNSYVSKSYTKAEHINKCLVKELEKKTKLGKIGYMKTMWRWLQDHQWEEIEEEMLSEQQEQNTETYGTELI
;
A
#
# COMPACT_ATOMS: atom_id res chain seq x y z
N MET A 1 -0.81 17.99 3.22
CA MET A 1 -1.72 16.86 2.92
C MET A 1 -1.04 15.99 1.90
N ILE A 2 -0.99 14.67 2.11
CA ILE A 2 -0.50 13.71 1.12
C ILE A 2 -1.75 13.01 0.56
N ILE A 3 -1.88 12.96 -0.76
CA ILE A 3 -2.93 12.20 -1.44
C ILE A 3 -2.23 10.98 -2.03
N GLU A 4 -2.64 9.79 -1.60
CA GLU A 4 -2.15 8.55 -2.19
C GLU A 4 -3.08 8.15 -3.33
N LEU A 5 -2.55 8.06 -4.54
CA LEU A 5 -3.33 7.63 -5.70
C LEU A 5 -3.36 6.09 -5.75
N ASN A 6 -4.56 5.52 -5.87
CA ASN A 6 -4.71 4.09 -6.06
C ASN A 6 -4.57 3.73 -7.55
N THR A 7 -3.41 3.21 -7.93
CA THR A 7 -3.10 2.87 -9.33
C THR A 7 -3.97 1.75 -9.90
N LYS A 8 -4.64 0.92 -9.08
CA LYS A 8 -5.60 -0.08 -9.58
C LYS A 8 -6.78 0.54 -10.33
N LEU A 9 -7.12 1.78 -9.99
CA LEU A 9 -8.19 2.52 -10.67
C LEU A 9 -7.79 2.91 -12.11
N LEU A 10 -6.50 2.91 -12.46
CA LEU A 10 -6.05 3.15 -13.82
C LEU A 10 -6.48 2.04 -14.79
N ASP A 11 -6.63 0.82 -14.27
CA ASP A 11 -7.08 -0.34 -15.05
C ASP A 11 -8.62 -0.44 -15.10
N TYR A 12 -9.36 0.54 -14.56
CA TYR A 12 -10.81 0.53 -14.57
C TYR A 12 -11.34 0.51 -16.02
N PRO A 13 -12.36 -0.33 -16.34
CA PRO A 13 -12.77 -0.58 -17.72
C PRO A 13 -13.14 0.68 -18.51
N ASP A 14 -13.75 1.64 -17.84
CA ASP A 14 -14.04 2.96 -18.39
C ASP A 14 -12.89 3.91 -18.05
N LYS A 15 -12.23 4.49 -19.06
CA LYS A 15 -11.08 5.39 -18.84
C LYS A 15 -11.44 6.54 -17.90
N LEU A 16 -10.97 6.46 -16.66
CA LEU A 16 -11.05 7.55 -15.71
C LEU A 16 -10.04 8.64 -16.09
N ASN A 17 -10.47 9.89 -16.02
CA ASN A 17 -9.56 11.02 -16.18
C ASN A 17 -8.80 11.29 -14.86
N LEU A 18 -7.78 12.16 -14.92
CA LEU A 18 -6.94 12.44 -13.77
C LEU A 18 -7.72 13.10 -12.61
N ASN A 19 -8.64 14.01 -12.91
CA ASN A 19 -9.43 14.70 -11.90
C ASN A 19 -10.35 13.72 -11.14
N GLN A 20 -11.00 12.82 -11.87
CA GLN A 20 -11.83 11.74 -11.35
C GLN A 20 -11.00 10.78 -10.48
N LEU A 21 -9.78 10.43 -10.91
CA LEU A 21 -8.87 9.59 -10.14
C LEU A 21 -8.46 10.24 -8.81
N VAL A 22 -8.10 11.53 -8.85
CA VAL A 22 -7.75 12.30 -7.64
C VAL A 22 -8.95 12.38 -6.70
N PHE A 23 -10.14 12.65 -7.23
CA PHE A 23 -11.36 12.72 -6.43
C PHE A 23 -11.70 11.39 -5.77
N LEU A 24 -11.66 10.29 -6.53
CA LEU A 24 -11.88 8.94 -6.00
C LEU A 24 -10.88 8.61 -4.89
N SER A 25 -9.60 8.95 -5.08
CA SER A 25 -8.57 8.74 -4.06
C SER A 25 -8.88 9.52 -2.76
N MET A 26 -9.41 10.75 -2.89
CA MET A 26 -9.85 11.54 -1.73
C MET A 26 -11.06 10.95 -1.01
N VAL A 27 -12.02 10.38 -1.76
CA VAL A 27 -13.19 9.67 -1.21
C VAL A 27 -12.71 8.44 -0.43
N LEU A 28 -11.84 7.63 -1.04
CA LEU A 28 -11.34 6.37 -0.48
C LEU A 28 -10.51 6.54 0.80
N ASP A 29 -9.63 7.55 0.84
CA ASP A 29 -8.82 7.84 2.02
C ASP A 29 -9.63 8.46 3.17
N LYS A 30 -10.94 8.67 2.99
CA LYS A 30 -11.82 9.37 3.95
C LYS A 30 -11.26 10.74 4.33
N ASN A 31 -10.54 11.35 3.39
CA ASN A 31 -9.89 12.64 3.55
C ASN A 31 -10.89 13.81 3.46
N GLN A 32 -12.18 13.54 3.24
CA GLN A 32 -13.28 14.52 3.26
C GLN A 32 -13.63 15.07 4.65
N LYS A 33 -12.65 15.21 5.56
CA LYS A 33 -12.91 15.84 6.86
C LYS A 33 -13.32 17.29 6.60
N SER A 34 -14.53 17.65 7.07
CA SER A 34 -15.13 18.97 6.90
C SER A 34 -14.25 20.14 7.33
N ASN A 35 -13.27 19.89 8.20
CA ASN A 35 -12.37 20.91 8.76
C ASN A 35 -11.06 21.11 7.98
N ASN A 36 -10.80 20.36 6.91
CA ASN A 36 -9.60 20.56 6.10
C ASN A 36 -9.88 21.53 4.94
N GLN A 37 -9.38 22.76 5.04
CA GLN A 37 -9.57 23.80 4.02
C GLN A 37 -8.97 23.41 2.67
N ASP A 38 -7.86 22.67 2.66
CA ASP A 38 -7.18 22.28 1.43
C ASP A 38 -7.99 21.27 0.63
N VAL A 39 -8.66 20.34 1.32
CA VAL A 39 -9.57 19.35 0.74
C VAL A 39 -10.73 20.05 0.02
N ARG A 40 -11.33 21.06 0.65
CA ARG A 40 -12.43 21.83 0.04
C ARG A 40 -11.99 22.57 -1.22
N LYS A 41 -10.78 23.14 -1.22
CA LYS A 41 -10.22 23.81 -2.40
C LYS A 41 -10.04 22.83 -3.56
N ILE A 42 -9.53 21.62 -3.29
CA ILE A 42 -9.33 20.61 -4.34
C ILE A 42 -10.67 20.10 -4.86
N VAL A 43 -11.64 19.82 -3.99
CA VAL A 43 -12.99 19.42 -4.41
C VAL A 43 -13.66 20.51 -5.25
N SER A 44 -13.46 21.79 -4.93
CA SER A 44 -14.03 22.89 -5.72
C SER A 44 -13.41 23.06 -7.12
N LEU A 45 -12.28 22.42 -7.40
CA LEU A 45 -11.66 22.44 -8.73
C LEU A 45 -12.21 21.32 -9.64
N ILE A 46 -12.97 20.38 -9.08
CA ILE A 46 -13.57 19.27 -9.82
C ILE A 46 -14.94 19.73 -10.30
N SER A 47 -15.26 19.47 -11.57
CA SER A 47 -16.54 19.88 -12.13
C SER A 47 -17.68 18.98 -11.64
N ASP A 48 -18.87 19.57 -11.53
CA ASP A 48 -20.07 18.82 -11.17
C ASP A 48 -20.39 17.70 -12.19
N ASP A 49 -20.01 17.90 -13.46
CA ASP A 49 -20.13 16.89 -14.51
C ASP A 49 -19.26 15.65 -14.22
N GLU A 50 -18.03 15.84 -13.73
CA GLU A 50 -17.16 14.71 -13.37
C GLU A 50 -17.67 13.96 -12.16
N ILE A 51 -18.22 14.67 -11.17
CA ILE A 51 -18.84 14.05 -9.99
C ILE A 51 -20.09 13.26 -10.41
N SER A 52 -20.92 13.85 -11.27
CA SER A 52 -22.14 13.22 -11.79
C SER A 52 -21.80 11.95 -12.56
N TYR A 53 -20.77 11.99 -13.41
CA TYR A 53 -20.28 10.81 -14.12
C TYR A 53 -19.87 9.68 -13.15
N LEU A 54 -19.17 9.99 -12.06
CA LEU A 54 -18.77 8.99 -11.07
C LEU A 54 -19.97 8.39 -10.30
N ILE A 55 -21.03 9.18 -10.09
CA ILE A 55 -22.30 8.71 -9.52
C ILE A 55 -23.04 7.80 -10.51
N GLU A 56 -23.13 8.19 -11.78
CA GLU A 56 -23.77 7.39 -12.85
C GLU A 56 -23.08 6.05 -13.05
N GLN A 57 -21.75 6.03 -12.98
CA GLN A 57 -20.96 4.80 -13.00
C GLN A 57 -21.12 3.93 -11.74
N GLY A 58 -21.84 4.45 -10.74
CA GLY A 58 -22.07 3.79 -9.47
C GLY A 58 -20.80 3.59 -8.68
N LEU A 59 -19.79 4.46 -8.84
CA LEU A 59 -18.53 4.40 -8.11
C LEU A 59 -18.61 5.11 -6.77
N ILE A 60 -19.40 6.18 -6.69
CA ILE A 60 -19.60 6.97 -5.47
C ILE A 60 -21.09 7.24 -5.22
N THR A 61 -21.43 7.52 -3.98
CA THR A 61 -22.77 7.97 -3.55
C THR A 61 -22.68 9.30 -2.82
N SER A 62 -23.59 10.23 -3.11
CA SER A 62 -23.70 11.49 -2.36
C SER A 62 -24.66 11.34 -1.18
N ILE A 63 -24.29 11.92 -0.04
CA ILE A 63 -25.13 12.07 1.14
C ILE A 63 -25.23 13.54 1.46
N GLU A 64 -26.43 14.08 1.33
CA GLU A 64 -26.74 15.46 1.70
C GLU A 64 -27.11 15.52 3.18
N ARG A 65 -26.37 16.32 3.94
CA ARG A 65 -26.73 16.69 5.33
C ARG A 65 -26.77 18.20 5.45
N GLY A 66 -27.97 18.77 5.34
CA GLY A 66 -28.19 20.22 5.36
C GLY A 66 -27.51 20.89 4.16
N ASN A 67 -26.65 21.89 4.41
CA ASN A 67 -25.90 22.62 3.37
C ASN A 67 -24.59 21.93 2.93
N SER A 68 -24.32 20.69 3.35
CA SER A 68 -23.09 19.97 3.02
C SER A 68 -23.37 18.66 2.31
N ILE A 69 -22.66 18.44 1.19
CA ILE A 69 -22.65 17.17 0.47
C ILE A 69 -21.40 16.40 0.92
N THR A 70 -21.58 15.15 1.36
CA THR A 70 -20.47 14.21 1.63
C THR A 70 -20.54 13.10 0.59
N TYR A 71 -19.42 12.74 -0.01
CA TYR A 71 -19.38 11.64 -0.99
C TYR A 71 -18.79 10.40 -0.33
N GLN A 72 -19.39 9.24 -0.56
CA GLN A 72 -18.94 7.95 -0.04
C GLN A 72 -18.62 6.99 -1.17
N GLU A 73 -17.70 6.07 -0.91
CA GLU A 73 -17.42 4.94 -1.78
C GLU A 73 -18.64 4.02 -1.91
N SER A 74 -18.95 3.60 -3.14
CA SER A 74 -19.96 2.57 -3.37
C SER A 74 -19.44 1.17 -3.04
N GLU A 75 -20.36 0.20 -2.90
CA GLU A 75 -19.99 -1.21 -2.81
C GLU A 75 -19.25 -1.70 -4.07
N LYS A 76 -19.61 -1.19 -5.26
CA LYS A 76 -18.96 -1.51 -6.53
C LYS A 76 -17.49 -1.08 -6.55
N LEU A 77 -17.21 0.16 -6.13
CA LEU A 77 -15.86 0.69 -6.02
C LEU A 77 -15.05 -0.07 -4.97
N THR A 78 -15.68 -0.38 -3.83
CA THR A 78 -15.03 -1.13 -2.74
C THR A 78 -14.65 -2.53 -3.20
N ALA A 79 -15.56 -3.24 -3.87
CA ALA A 79 -15.33 -4.58 -4.42
C ALA A 79 -14.26 -4.58 -5.52
N TYR A 80 -14.17 -3.52 -6.32
CA TYR A 80 -13.14 -3.39 -7.36
C TYR A 80 -11.73 -3.17 -6.77
N ILE A 81 -11.65 -2.43 -5.66
CA ILE A 81 -10.37 -2.11 -5.01
C ILE A 81 -9.91 -3.21 -4.06
N GLU A 82 -10.86 -3.84 -3.36
CA GLU A 82 -10.56 -4.94 -2.45
C GLU A 82 -9.91 -6.08 -3.24
N PRO A 83 -8.74 -6.55 -2.80
CA PRO A 83 -8.10 -7.68 -3.44
C PRO A 83 -8.93 -8.95 -3.22
N ASP A 84 -9.01 -9.82 -4.24
CA ASP A 84 -9.64 -11.16 -4.15
C ASP A 84 -9.14 -11.99 -2.96
N ARG A 85 -7.93 -11.68 -2.45
CA ARG A 85 -7.36 -12.23 -1.22
C ARG A 85 -6.88 -11.10 -0.32
N SER A 86 -7.15 -11.22 0.98
CA SER A 86 -6.68 -10.28 2.00
C SER A 86 -5.19 -9.95 1.81
N TYR A 87 -4.80 -8.68 1.97
CA TYR A 87 -3.40 -8.25 1.90
C TYR A 87 -2.48 -9.10 2.79
N PHE A 88 -2.98 -9.50 3.96
CA PHE A 88 -2.24 -10.39 4.84
C PHE A 88 -2.01 -11.77 4.26
N ASP A 89 -2.97 -12.33 3.50
CA ASP A 89 -2.81 -13.66 2.92
C ASP A 89 -1.75 -13.65 1.81
N GLN A 90 -1.65 -12.55 1.05
CA GLN A 90 -0.55 -12.35 0.08
C GLN A 90 0.81 -12.29 0.80
N PHE A 91 0.92 -11.48 1.85
CA PHE A 91 2.12 -11.41 2.70
C PHE A 91 2.48 -12.76 3.32
N TYR A 92 1.49 -13.49 3.82
CA TYR A 92 1.64 -14.81 4.43
C TYR A 92 2.19 -15.84 3.44
N ASP A 93 1.72 -15.80 2.19
CA ASP A 93 2.16 -16.71 1.13
C ASP A 93 3.61 -16.43 0.70
N MET A 94 4.04 -15.17 0.70
CA MET A 94 5.43 -14.76 0.39
C MET A 94 6.43 -15.18 1.48
N TYR A 95 6.04 -15.15 2.75
CA TYR A 95 6.97 -15.44 3.86
C TYR A 95 7.42 -16.91 3.86
N PRO A 96 8.69 -17.31 4.07
CA PRO A 96 9.07 -18.72 4.05
C PRO A 96 8.37 -19.56 5.13
N VAL A 97 7.99 -20.81 4.84
CA VAL A 97 7.32 -21.70 5.82
C VAL A 97 8.26 -22.06 6.97
N TYR A 98 9.46 -22.50 6.63
CA TYR A 98 10.52 -22.84 7.56
C TYR A 98 11.89 -22.49 6.97
N VAL A 99 12.90 -22.42 7.83
CA VAL A 99 14.31 -22.32 7.44
C VAL A 99 15.11 -23.40 8.16
N VAL A 100 16.22 -23.80 7.53
CA VAL A 100 17.21 -24.68 8.15
C VAL A 100 18.35 -23.81 8.65
N ARG A 101 18.61 -23.88 9.95
CA ARG A 101 19.73 -23.18 10.58
C ARG A 101 21.06 -23.89 10.28
N PRO A 102 22.21 -23.22 10.49
CA PRO A 102 23.52 -23.85 10.29
C PRO A 102 23.76 -25.08 11.16
N ASP A 103 23.06 -25.22 12.28
CA ASP A 103 23.06 -26.39 13.17
C ASP A 103 22.19 -27.56 12.64
N GLY A 104 21.49 -27.38 11.53
CA GLY A 104 20.57 -28.36 10.94
C GLY A 104 19.15 -28.31 11.50
N GLU A 105 18.86 -27.43 12.47
CA GLU A 105 17.53 -27.30 13.05
C GLU A 105 16.53 -26.69 12.05
N LYS A 106 15.35 -27.32 11.92
CA LYS A 106 14.23 -26.78 11.13
C LYS A 106 13.37 -25.90 12.01
N VAL A 107 13.39 -24.59 11.74
CA VAL A 107 12.58 -23.62 12.47
C VAL A 107 11.45 -23.10 11.58
N TYR A 108 10.22 -23.25 12.05
CA TYR A 108 9.03 -22.74 11.38
C TYR A 108 8.88 -21.24 11.62
N LEU A 109 8.72 -20.47 10.54
CA LEU A 109 8.66 -19.01 10.61
C LEU A 109 7.23 -18.46 10.59
N ARG A 110 6.28 -19.18 9.97
CA ARG A 110 4.86 -18.80 9.87
C ARG A 110 4.06 -19.17 11.13
N THR A 111 4.59 -18.90 12.32
CA THR A 111 3.90 -19.17 13.59
C THR A 111 2.89 -18.05 13.93
N ASN A 112 1.89 -18.35 14.76
CA ASN A 112 0.92 -17.37 15.26
C ASN A 112 0.15 -16.58 14.17
N LYS A 113 -0.41 -17.27 13.16
CA LYS A 113 -1.12 -16.66 12.02
C LYS A 113 -2.13 -15.58 12.43
N ASN A 114 -3.00 -15.85 13.41
CA ASN A 114 -4.04 -14.90 13.83
C ASN A 114 -3.46 -13.63 14.47
N LYS A 115 -2.43 -13.77 15.30
CA LYS A 115 -1.77 -12.60 15.90
C LYS A 115 -1.07 -11.76 14.83
N CYS A 116 -0.35 -12.42 13.92
CA CYS A 116 0.31 -11.74 12.80
C CYS A 116 -0.70 -11.01 11.90
N ARG A 117 -1.87 -11.62 11.64
CA ARG A 117 -2.94 -10.99 10.86
C ARG A 117 -3.44 -9.70 11.51
N ASN A 118 -3.72 -9.73 12.82
CA ASN A 118 -4.18 -8.56 13.54
C ASN A 118 -3.13 -7.45 13.56
N LEU A 119 -1.86 -7.82 13.77
CA LEU A 119 -0.74 -6.88 13.80
C LEU A 119 -0.50 -6.26 12.41
N TYR A 120 -0.44 -7.07 11.36
CA TYR A 120 -0.31 -6.60 9.98
C TYR A 120 -1.46 -5.66 9.59
N ASN A 121 -2.70 -6.04 9.89
CA ASN A 121 -3.87 -5.21 9.60
C ASN A 121 -3.85 -3.89 10.38
N SER A 122 -3.25 -3.85 11.58
CA SER A 122 -3.09 -2.61 12.35
C SER A 122 -2.14 -1.62 11.66
N TYR A 123 -1.07 -2.11 11.05
CA TYR A 123 -0.11 -1.27 10.32
C TYR A 123 -0.63 -0.81 8.96
N VAL A 124 -1.19 -1.74 8.20
CA VAL A 124 -1.66 -1.47 6.84
C VAL A 124 -2.95 -0.64 6.87
N SER A 125 -3.81 -0.79 7.88
CA SER A 125 -5.06 -0.02 8.03
C SER A 125 -5.91 0.02 6.75
N LYS A 126 -5.89 -1.07 5.96
CA LYS A 126 -6.52 -1.23 4.63
C LYS A 126 -5.90 -0.42 3.47
N SER A 127 -4.81 0.30 3.67
CA SER A 127 -4.10 0.98 2.59
C SER A 127 -3.34 -0.01 1.71
N TYR A 128 -3.61 0.04 0.40
CA TYR A 128 -2.91 -0.79 -0.60
C TYR A 128 -1.42 -0.46 -0.68
N THR A 129 -1.06 0.83 -0.69
CA THR A 129 0.32 1.32 -0.84
C THR A 129 1.20 0.79 0.28
N LYS A 130 0.71 0.81 1.52
CA LYS A 130 1.40 0.26 2.69
C LYS A 130 1.59 -1.24 2.61
N ALA A 131 0.56 -1.97 2.18
CA ALA A 131 0.66 -3.42 1.97
C ALA A 131 1.71 -3.76 0.92
N GLU A 132 1.69 -3.05 -0.21
CA GLU A 132 2.65 -3.22 -1.30
C GLU A 132 4.07 -2.89 -0.85
N HIS A 133 4.25 -1.81 -0.10
CA HIS A 133 5.53 -1.40 0.46
C HIS A 133 6.13 -2.48 1.38
N ILE A 134 5.35 -2.99 2.32
CA ILE A 134 5.79 -4.08 3.22
C ILE A 134 6.19 -5.33 2.43
N ASN A 135 5.42 -5.67 1.39
CA ASN A 135 5.72 -6.82 0.53
C ASN A 135 7.05 -6.61 -0.25
N LYS A 136 7.30 -5.41 -0.77
CA LYS A 136 8.57 -5.07 -1.44
C LYS A 136 9.75 -5.18 -0.47
N CYS A 137 9.60 -4.69 0.75
CA CYS A 137 10.62 -4.82 1.79
C CYS A 137 10.93 -6.29 2.12
N LEU A 138 9.88 -7.11 2.26
CA LEU A 138 10.05 -8.54 2.50
C LEU A 138 10.81 -9.22 1.36
N VAL A 139 10.45 -8.96 0.11
CA VAL A 139 11.14 -9.54 -1.07
C VAL A 139 12.62 -9.18 -1.06
N LYS A 140 12.96 -7.91 -0.83
CA LYS A 140 14.36 -7.46 -0.79
C LYS A 140 15.14 -8.12 0.32
N GLU A 141 14.57 -8.25 1.52
CA GLU A 141 15.25 -8.93 2.62
C GLU A 141 15.50 -10.41 2.31
N LEU A 142 14.51 -11.10 1.73
CA LEU A 142 14.66 -12.49 1.32
C LEU A 142 15.76 -12.65 0.27
N GLU A 143 15.81 -11.77 -0.74
CA GLU A 143 16.88 -11.76 -1.73
C GLU A 143 18.25 -11.52 -1.09
N LYS A 144 18.37 -10.52 -0.22
CA LYS A 144 19.60 -10.19 0.50
C LYS A 144 20.10 -11.38 1.31
N LYS A 145 19.24 -12.00 2.12
CA LYS A 145 19.60 -13.15 2.95
C LYS A 145 19.91 -14.39 2.11
N THR A 146 19.24 -14.58 0.98
CA THR A 146 19.53 -15.68 0.03
C THR A 146 20.91 -15.48 -0.61
N LYS A 147 21.19 -14.29 -1.13
CA LYS A 147 22.50 -13.93 -1.74
C LYS A 147 23.66 -14.11 -0.75
N LEU A 148 23.44 -13.75 0.52
CA LEU A 148 24.44 -13.88 1.58
C LEU A 148 24.52 -15.29 2.20
N GLY A 149 23.66 -16.24 1.80
CA GLY A 149 23.55 -17.55 2.44
C GLY A 149 23.09 -17.51 3.90
N LYS A 150 22.50 -16.40 4.35
CA LYS A 150 22.05 -16.14 5.73
C LYS A 150 20.55 -16.35 5.94
N ILE A 151 19.88 -17.06 5.03
CA ILE A 151 18.43 -17.35 5.12
C ILE A 151 18.06 -18.08 6.42
N GLY A 152 18.97 -18.91 6.97
CA GLY A 152 18.78 -19.60 8.25
C GLY A 152 18.61 -18.66 9.45
N TYR A 153 19.01 -17.38 9.33
CA TYR A 153 18.84 -16.34 10.33
C TYR A 153 17.62 -15.44 10.06
N MET A 154 16.67 -15.89 9.23
CA MET A 154 15.41 -15.18 9.05
C MET A 154 14.61 -15.19 10.36
N LYS A 155 14.10 -14.02 10.76
CA LYS A 155 13.23 -13.91 11.93
C LYS A 155 11.91 -14.65 11.67
N THR A 156 11.24 -15.09 12.73
CA THR A 156 9.84 -15.56 12.64
C THR A 156 8.95 -14.40 12.19
N MET A 157 7.91 -14.69 11.40
CA MET A 157 6.97 -13.69 10.85
C MET A 157 6.42 -12.74 11.92
N TRP A 158 6.09 -13.28 13.10
CA TRP A 158 5.64 -12.46 14.24
C TRP A 158 6.68 -11.41 14.67
N ARG A 159 7.93 -11.83 14.91
CA ARG A 159 9.03 -10.93 15.31
C ARG A 159 9.37 -9.94 14.21
N TRP A 160 9.35 -10.39 12.96
CA TRP A 160 9.59 -9.51 11.82
C TRP A 160 8.58 -8.37 11.77
N LEU A 161 7.29 -8.69 11.98
CA LEU A 161 6.24 -7.70 12.05
C LEU A 161 6.34 -6.80 13.28
N GLN A 162 6.63 -7.38 14.44
CA GLN A 162 6.69 -6.65 15.72
C GLN A 162 7.89 -5.69 15.77
N ASP A 163 9.04 -6.09 15.24
CA ASP A 163 10.28 -5.30 15.24
C ASP A 163 10.35 -4.33 14.06
N HIS A 164 9.26 -4.13 13.31
CA HIS A 164 9.18 -3.22 12.16
C HIS A 164 10.35 -3.36 11.18
N GLN A 165 10.75 -4.60 10.89
CA GLN A 165 11.99 -4.87 10.13
C GLN A 165 12.00 -4.30 8.72
N TRP A 166 10.83 -3.95 8.17
CA TRP A 166 10.75 -3.26 6.89
C TRP A 166 11.35 -1.85 6.93
N GLU A 167 11.40 -1.18 8.08
CA GLU A 167 11.97 0.18 8.21
C GLU A 167 13.48 0.18 7.93
N GLU A 168 14.22 -0.79 8.49
CA GLU A 168 15.66 -0.97 8.23
C GLU A 168 15.92 -1.24 6.74
N ILE A 169 15.05 -2.06 6.12
CA ILE A 169 15.17 -2.38 4.69
C ILE A 169 14.78 -1.19 3.81
N GLU A 170 13.81 -0.39 4.22
CA GLU A 170 13.39 0.85 3.55
C GLU A 170 14.55 1.86 3.52
N GLU A 171 15.21 2.08 4.65
CA GLU A 171 16.41 2.93 4.73
C GLU A 171 17.51 2.45 3.78
N GLU A 172 17.78 1.14 3.74
CA GLU A 172 18.74 0.56 2.80
C GLU A 172 18.32 0.76 1.32
N MET A 173 17.03 0.66 1.00
CA MET A 173 16.56 0.95 -0.36
C MET A 173 16.78 2.41 -0.75
N LEU A 174 16.54 3.33 0.18
CA LEU A 174 16.74 4.76 -0.04
C LEU A 174 18.23 5.08 -0.24
N SER A 175 19.12 4.48 0.55
CA SER A 175 20.57 4.64 0.38
C SER A 175 21.07 4.10 -0.96
N GLU A 176 20.64 2.89 -1.37
CA GLU A 176 21.02 2.34 -2.68
C GLU A 176 20.54 3.19 -3.86
N GLN A 177 19.34 3.79 -3.75
CA GLN A 177 18.82 4.72 -4.76
C GLN A 177 19.67 6.01 -4.84
N GLN A 178 20.15 6.51 -3.70
CA GLN A 178 21.02 7.69 -3.68
C GLN A 178 22.40 7.40 -4.29
N GLU A 179 22.97 6.22 -4.02
CA GLU A 179 24.26 5.80 -4.58
C GLU A 179 24.18 5.64 -6.10
N GLN A 180 23.13 5.00 -6.63
CA GLN A 180 22.91 4.87 -8.07
C GLN A 180 22.78 6.22 -8.80
N ASN A 181 22.09 7.18 -8.19
CA ASN A 181 21.98 8.53 -8.73
C ASN A 181 23.33 9.27 -8.75
N THR A 182 24.22 8.94 -7.81
CA THR A 182 25.55 9.56 -7.70
C THR A 182 26.54 8.98 -8.71
N GLU A 183 26.50 7.66 -8.98
CA GLU A 183 27.35 7.01 -10.00
C GLU A 183 27.04 7.49 -11.44
N THR A 184 25.81 7.98 -11.68
CA THR A 184 25.38 8.48 -12.99
C THR A 184 25.95 9.87 -13.32
N TYR A 185 26.29 10.68 -12.31
CA TYR A 185 26.82 12.05 -12.51
C TYR A 185 28.34 12.12 -12.75
N GLY A 186 29.04 10.98 -12.77
CA GLY A 186 30.51 10.91 -12.87
C GLY A 186 31.07 10.02 -13.99
N THR A 187 30.23 9.45 -14.86
CA THR A 187 30.64 8.54 -15.94
C THR A 187 30.48 9.13 -17.34
N GLU A 188 30.66 10.44 -17.50
CA GLU A 188 31.07 10.99 -18.79
C GLU A 188 32.60 10.85 -18.91
N LEU A 189 33.04 9.76 -19.55
CA LEU A 189 34.42 9.60 -19.99
C LEU A 189 34.72 10.70 -21.03
N ILE A 190 35.63 11.62 -20.69
CA ILE A 190 36.28 12.55 -21.64
C ILE A 190 37.22 11.78 -22.56
#